data_AF-A0A951THG5-F1
#
_entry.id   AF-A0A951THG5-F1
#
_cell.length_a   1.000
_cell.length_b   1.000
_cell.length_c   1.000
_cell.angle_alpha   90.00
_cell.angle_beta   90.00
_cell.angle_gamma   90.00
#
_symmetry.space_group_name_H-M   'P 1'
#
loop_
_entity.id
_entity.type
_entity.pdbx_description
1 polymer ?
#
loop_
_entity_poly.entity_id
_entity_poly.type
_entity_poly.pdbx_seq_one_letter_code
_entity_poly.pdbx_strand_id
1 'polypeptide(L)' 'MLKELFKNKGIKQKWLANQIGVSEVTISNWVKGIHTPSEEHLEKLAKILHIDINLIRNAVGSQ' A
#
# COMPACT_ATOMS: atom_id res chain seq x y z
N MET A 1 5.35 -9.66 2.47
CA MET A 1 6.03 -8.38 2.15
C MET A 1 5.21 -7.13 2.50
N LEU A 2 4.21 -6.69 1.71
CA LEU A 2 3.54 -5.40 2.01
C LEU A 2 2.76 -5.40 3.33
N LYS A 3 2.10 -6.51 3.68
CA LYS A 3 1.43 -6.69 4.98
C LYS A 3 2.38 -6.55 6.18
N GLU A 4 3.63 -7.00 6.02
CA GLU A 4 4.63 -6.94 7.08
C GLU A 4 5.18 -5.52 7.27
N LEU A 5 5.35 -4.76 6.18
CA LEU A 5 5.69 -3.34 6.25
C LEU A 5 4.64 -2.56 7.07
N PHE A 6 3.36 -2.83 6.83
CA PHE A 6 2.28 -2.23 7.62
C PHE A 6 2.31 -2.65 9.09
N LYS A 7 2.54 -3.95 9.36
CA LYS A 7 2.61 -4.47 10.72
C LYS A 7 3.80 -3.91 11.50
N ASN A 8 4.95 -3.76 10.85
CA ASN A 8 6.17 -3.21 11.45
C ASN A 8 6.03 -1.71 11.79
N LYS A 9 5.36 -0.94 10.91
CA LYS A 9 5.04 0.47 11.16
C LYS A 9 3.82 0.71 12.06
N GLY A 10 3.09 -0.35 12.46
CA GLY A 10 1.86 -0.22 13.24
C GLY A 10 0.70 0.44 12.49
N ILE A 11 0.75 0.47 11.16
CA ILE A 11 -0.25 1.15 10.33
C ILE A 11 -1.41 0.20 10.03
N LYS A 12 -2.63 0.63 10.34
CA LYS A 12 -3.85 -0.11 10.02
C LYS A 12 -4.26 0.11 8.57
N GLN A 13 -4.65 -0.96 7.89
CA GLN A 13 -5.16 -0.90 6.50
C GLN A 13 -6.33 0.09 6.37
N LYS A 14 -7.26 0.08 7.34
CA LYS A 14 -8.38 1.03 7.41
C LYS A 14 -7.95 2.49 7.43
N TRP A 15 -6.89 2.80 8.17
CA TRP A 15 -6.39 4.16 8.32
C TRP A 15 -5.75 4.61 7.01
N LEU A 16 -4.94 3.75 6.40
CA LEU A 16 -4.30 4.02 5.12
C LEU A 16 -5.33 4.20 3.99
N ALA A 17 -6.36 3.36 3.98
CA ALA A 17 -7.48 3.46 3.04
C ALA A 17 -8.16 4.85 3.13
N ASN A 18 -8.42 5.34 4.35
CA ASN A 18 -8.97 6.68 4.55
C ASN A 18 -8.01 7.80 4.11
N GLN A 19 -6.71 7.67 4.37
CA GLN A 19 -5.74 8.69 3.96
C GLN A 19 -5.59 8.79 2.43
N ILE A 20 -5.71 7.66 1.74
CA ILE A 20 -5.61 7.61 0.27
C ILE A 20 -6.95 7.96 -0.40
N GLY A 21 -8.07 7.76 0.31
CA GLY A 21 -9.42 7.93 -0.22
C GLY A 21 -9.94 6.70 -0.94
N VAL A 22 -9.51 5.50 -0.53
CA VAL A 22 -9.94 4.21 -1.10
C VAL A 22 -10.57 3.33 -0.05
N SER A 23 -11.21 2.24 -0.49
CA SER A 23 -11.76 1.23 0.42
C SER A 23 -10.66 0.34 1.02
N GLU A 24 -10.89 -0.17 2.22
CA GLU A 24 -9.97 -1.11 2.88
C GLU A 24 -9.73 -2.37 2.02
N VAL A 25 -10.76 -2.81 1.29
CA VAL A 25 -10.67 -3.91 0.32
C VAL A 25 -9.65 -3.61 -0.77
N THR A 26 -9.60 -2.37 -1.28
CA THR A 26 -8.63 -1.93 -2.30
C THR A 26 -7.20 -2.09 -1.79
N ILE A 27 -6.92 -1.64 -0.56
CA ILE A 27 -5.62 -1.84 0.09
C ILE A 27 -5.30 -3.33 0.24
N SER A 28 -6.28 -4.13 0.70
CA SER A 28 -6.11 -5.58 0.83
C SER A 28 -5.81 -6.26 -0.51
N ASN A 29 -6.43 -5.82 -1.59
CA ASN A 29 -6.16 -6.33 -2.95
C ASN A 29 -4.74 -5.99 -3.41
N TRP A 30 -4.25 -4.78 -3.12
CA TRP A 30 -2.84 -4.41 -3.37
C TRP A 30 -1.87 -5.24 -2.54
N VAL A 31 -2.16 -5.45 -1.26
CA VAL A 31 -1.36 -6.31 -0.36
C VAL A 31 -1.28 -7.75 -0.84
N LYS A 32 -2.35 -8.25 -1.47
CA LYS A 32 -2.44 -9.60 -2.02
C LYS A 32 -1.89 -9.71 -3.46
N GLY A 33 -1.48 -8.59 -4.08
CA GLY A 33 -1.05 -8.57 -5.48
C GLY A 33 -2.17 -8.84 -6.49
N ILE A 34 -3.45 -8.75 -6.08
CA ILE A 34 -4.61 -8.98 -6.98
C ILE A 34 -4.77 -7.78 -7.93
N HIS A 35 -4.49 -6.58 -7.42
CA HIS A 35 -4.57 -5.34 -8.19
C HIS A 35 -3.29 -4.54 -8.00
N THR A 36 -2.85 -3.89 -9.07
CA THR A 36 -1.74 -2.93 -9.02
C THR A 36 -2.31 -1.54 -8.76
N PRO A 37 -1.82 -0.80 -7.75
CA PRO A 37 -2.17 0.60 -7.58
C PRO A 37 -1.67 1.45 -8.74
N SER A 38 -2.43 2.49 -9.10
CA SER A 38 -2.00 3.53 -10.03
C SER A 38 -0.80 4.33 -9.49
N GLU A 39 -0.11 5.05 -10.38
CA GLU A 39 1.04 5.88 -10.02
C GLU A 39 0.71 6.89 -8.90
N GLU A 40 -0.44 7.58 -8.99
CA GLU A 40 -0.90 8.51 -7.95
C GLU A 40 -1.08 7.82 -6.58
N HIS A 41 -1.63 6.61 -6.57
CA HIS A 41 -1.82 5.84 -5.33
C HIS A 41 -0.48 5.36 -4.76
N LEU A 42 0.45 4.96 -5.62
CA LEU A 42 1.81 4.60 -5.22
C LEU A 42 2.53 5.79 -4.58
N GLU A 43 2.42 6.99 -5.15
CA GLU A 43 2.98 8.21 -4.56
C GLU A 43 2.36 8.53 -3.20
N LYS A 44 1.03 8.44 -3.07
CA LYS A 44 0.34 8.64 -1.78
C LYS A 44 0.81 7.61 -0.75
N LEU A 45 0.90 6.33 -1.13
CA LEU A 45 1.43 5.27 -0.27
C LEU A 45 2.85 5.59 0.17
N ALA A 46 3.74 5.95 -0.76
CA ALA A 46 5.14 6.27 -0.49
C ALA A 46 5.27 7.43 0.49
N LYS A 47 4.48 8.50 0.29
CA LYS A 47 4.44 9.67 1.18
C LYS A 47 3.92 9.29 2.57
N ILE A 48 2.78 8.61 2.67
CA ILE A 48 2.17 8.25 3.96
C ILE A 48 3.04 7.28 4.74
N LEU A 49 3.61 6.30 4.05
CA LEU A 49 4.42 5.25 4.66
C LEU A 49 5.87 5.68 4.86
N HIS A 50 6.29 6.83 4.32
CA HIS A 50 7.68 7.30 4.30
C HIS A 50 8.64 6.18 3.85
N ILE A 51 8.35 5.59 2.69
CA ILE A 51 9.14 4.54 2.06
C ILE A 51 9.25 4.81 0.57
N ASP A 52 10.30 4.28 -0.05
CA ASP A 52 10.53 4.46 -1.48
C ASP A 52 9.40 3.86 -2.31
N ILE A 53 8.96 4.61 -3.33
CA ILE A 53 7.90 4.18 -4.24
C ILE A 53 8.27 2.88 -4.98
N ASN A 54 9.54 2.66 -5.30
CA ASN A 54 9.99 1.42 -5.92
C ASN A 54 9.85 0.23 -4.98
N LEU A 55 10.06 0.42 -3.68
CA LEU A 55 9.88 -0.64 -2.70
C LEU A 55 8.41 -1.09 -2.66
N ILE A 56 7.49 -0.12 -2.65
CA ILE A 56 6.05 -0.40 -2.69
C ILE A 56 5.68 -1.07 -4.00
N ARG A 57 6.15 -0.53 -5.14
CA ARG A 57 5.89 -1.06 -6.47
C ARG A 57 6.33 -2.51 -6.62
N ASN A 58 7.52 -2.86 -6.13
CA ASN A 58 8.00 -4.24 -6.10
C ASN A 58 7.11 -5.10 -5.19
N ALA A 59 6.72 -4.60 -4.02
CA ALA A 59 5.91 -5.35 -3.06
C ALA A 59 4.46 -5.61 -3.49
N VAL A 60 3.91 -4.82 -4.43
CA VAL A 60 2.56 -5.03 -5.03
C VAL A 60 2.60 -5.71 -6.39
N GLY A 61 3.72 -5.59 -7.13
CA GLY A 61 3.87 -6.06 -8.51
C GLY A 61 4.55 -7.42 -8.66
N SER A 62 5.26 -7.90 -7.64
CA SER A 62 5.83 -9.25 -7.65
C SER A 62 4.80 -10.26 -7.12
N GLN A 63 4.10 -10.93 -8.04
CA GLN A 63 3.61 -12.29 -7.80
C GLN A 63 4.73 -13.29 -8.05
#